data_AF-A0A371HD86-F1
#
_entry.id   AF-A0A371HD86-F1
#
_cell.length_a   1.000
_cell.length_b   1.000
_cell.length_c   1.000
_cell.angle_alpha   90.00
_cell.angle_beta   90.00
_cell.angle_gamma   90.00
#
_symmetry.space_group_name_H-M   'P 1'
#
loop_
_entity.id
_entity.type
_entity.pdbx_description
1 polymer ?
#
loop_
_entity_poly.entity_id
_entity_poly.type
_entity_poly.pdbx_seq_one_letter_code
_entity_poly.pdbx_strand_id
1 'polypeptide(L)'
;MDEIGGLSSWDKILPLVEFTYNNNFHATIGITPFEALYDRRCRTPLCWYQDGEHLIVGLELVQQTMKKIKKIHVNLRIGQS
;
A
#
# COMPACT_ATOMS: atom_id res chain seq x y z
N MET A 1 6.73 19.17 -31.78
CA MET A 1 6.19 17.86 -31.37
C MET A 1 7.36 17.13 -30.77
N ASP A 2 7.56 17.31 -29.47
CA ASP A 2 8.60 16.61 -28.73
C ASP A 2 7.92 15.62 -27.78
N GLU A 3 8.50 14.43 -27.74
CA GLU A 3 7.95 13.22 -27.16
C GLU A 3 7.63 13.32 -25.67
N ILE A 4 6.63 12.54 -25.28
CA ILE A 4 5.96 12.46 -23.98
C ILE A 4 6.92 11.80 -22.97
N GLY A 5 7.95 12.53 -22.56
CA GLY A 5 9.06 12.05 -21.74
C GLY A 5 8.94 12.44 -20.27
N GLY A 6 8.07 11.75 -19.54
CA GLY A 6 8.09 11.76 -18.08
C GLY A 6 6.71 11.59 -17.48
N LEU A 7 6.29 10.34 -17.21
CA LEU A 7 5.22 10.10 -16.23
C LEU A 7 5.59 10.87 -14.97
N SER A 8 4.81 11.88 -14.64
CA SER A 8 5.04 12.70 -13.46
C SER A 8 5.03 11.76 -12.25
N SER A 9 5.83 12.06 -11.23
CA SER A 9 5.85 11.27 -9.98
C SER A 9 4.43 11.00 -9.45
N TRP A 10 3.53 11.95 -9.68
CA TRP A 10 2.11 11.88 -9.31
C TRP A 10 1.33 10.80 -10.04
N ASP A 11 1.54 10.57 -11.34
CA ASP A 11 0.80 9.52 -12.07
C ASP A 11 1.09 8.12 -11.51
N LYS A 12 2.27 7.93 -10.89
CA LYS A 12 2.66 6.69 -10.23
C LYS A 12 2.15 6.58 -8.79
N ILE A 13 2.00 7.71 -8.09
CA ILE A 13 1.66 7.75 -6.66
C ILE A 13 0.16 7.94 -6.43
N LEU A 14 -0.54 8.62 -7.33
CA LEU A 14 -1.96 8.94 -7.21
C LEU A 14 -2.83 7.68 -7.02
N PRO A 15 -2.65 6.58 -7.77
CA PRO A 15 -3.42 5.36 -7.52
C PRO A 15 -3.22 4.79 -6.11
N LEU A 16 -2.01 4.94 -5.54
CA LEU A 16 -1.71 4.48 -4.19
C LEU A 16 -2.34 5.38 -3.12
N VAL A 17 -2.34 6.69 -3.33
CA VAL A 17 -2.99 7.66 -2.43
C VAL A 17 -4.51 7.45 -2.42
N GLU A 18 -5.12 7.33 -3.60
CA GLU A 18 -6.55 7.03 -3.72
C GLU A 18 -6.90 5.68 -3.07
N PHE A 19 -6.09 4.66 -3.34
CA PHE A 19 -6.25 3.35 -2.72
C PHE A 19 -6.20 3.43 -1.19
N THR A 20 -5.19 4.12 -0.63
CA THR A 20 -5.07 4.26 0.83
C THR A 20 -6.22 5.08 1.42
N TYR A 21 -6.66 6.15 0.78
CA TYR A 21 -7.79 6.94 1.24
C TYR A 21 -9.09 6.11 1.30
N ASN A 22 -9.41 5.40 0.22
CA ASN A 22 -10.64 4.62 0.12
C ASN A 22 -10.71 3.42 1.07
N ASN A 23 -9.56 2.89 1.50
CA ASN A 23 -9.46 1.69 2.33
C ASN A 23 -9.11 1.95 3.79
N ASN A 24 -8.90 3.21 4.18
CA ASN A 24 -8.65 3.57 5.58
C ASN A 24 -9.96 3.83 6.34
N PHE A 25 -9.93 3.50 7.63
CA PHE A 25 -11.06 3.70 8.52
C PHE A 25 -11.40 5.19 8.63
N HIS A 26 -12.61 5.57 8.25
CA HIS A 26 -13.06 6.95 8.34
C HIS A 26 -13.84 7.15 9.63
N ALA A 27 -13.21 7.76 10.64
CA ALA A 27 -13.78 7.88 11.99
C ALA A 27 -15.16 8.54 12.07
N THR A 28 -15.44 9.51 11.20
CA THR A 28 -16.75 10.19 11.13
C THR A 28 -17.87 9.28 10.61
N ILE A 29 -17.55 8.38 9.66
CA ILE A 29 -18.52 7.46 9.04
C ILE A 29 -18.54 6.12 9.80
N GLY A 30 -17.48 5.80 10.54
CA GLY A 30 -17.35 4.56 11.31
C GLY A 30 -17.01 3.33 10.47
N ILE A 31 -16.79 3.49 9.16
CA ILE A 31 -16.42 2.46 8.19
C ILE A 31 -15.47 3.05 7.13
N THR A 32 -14.85 2.22 6.31
CA THR A 32 -14.07 2.71 5.16
C THR A 32 -14.99 3.20 4.03
N PRO A 33 -14.59 4.21 3.23
CA PRO A 33 -15.34 4.62 2.05
C PRO A 33 -15.61 3.47 1.07
N PHE A 34 -14.66 2.54 0.91
CA PHE A 34 -14.82 1.35 0.07
C PHE A 34 -15.94 0.42 0.58
N GLU A 35 -15.96 0.14 1.88
CA GLU A 35 -17.04 -0.65 2.49
C GLU A 35 -18.40 0.04 2.31
N ALA A 36 -18.47 1.37 2.49
CA ALA A 36 -19.71 2.13 2.31
C ALA A 36 -20.26 2.03 0.88
N LEU A 37 -19.38 1.97 -0.13
CA LEU A 37 -19.76 1.94 -1.54
C LEU A 37 -20.12 0.54 -2.06
N TYR A 38 -19.39 -0.48 -1.62
CA TYR A 38 -19.48 -1.83 -2.17
C TYR A 38 -20.07 -2.86 -1.21
N ASP A 39 -20.38 -2.45 0.02
CA ASP A 39 -20.88 -3.28 1.12
C ASP A 39 -20.02 -4.54 1.37
N ARG A 40 -18.71 -4.41 1.10
CA ARG A 40 -17.73 -5.47 1.30
C ARG A 40 -16.37 -4.87 1.65
N ARG A 41 -15.58 -5.63 2.41
CA ARG A 41 -14.18 -5.27 2.66
C ARG A 41 -13.36 -5.37 1.39
N CYS A 42 -12.41 -4.46 1.24
CA CYS A 42 -11.48 -4.49 0.12
C CYS A 42 -10.60 -5.73 0.17
N ARG A 43 -10.42 -6.36 -0.99
CA ARG A 43 -9.58 -7.55 -1.16
C ARG A 43 -8.38 -7.17 -2.00
N THR A 44 -7.26 -6.93 -1.33
CA THR A 44 -5.97 -6.70 -2.00
C THR A 44 -4.91 -7.65 -1.46
N PRO A 45 -3.80 -7.86 -2.18
CA PRO A 45 -2.64 -8.59 -1.66
C PRO A 45 -2.17 -8.13 -0.28
N LEU A 46 -2.38 -6.85 0.07
CA LEU A 46 -2.04 -6.26 1.36
C LEU A 46 -3.14 -6.40 2.43
N CYS A 47 -4.40 -6.60 2.02
CA CYS A 47 -5.57 -6.64 2.91
C CYS A 47 -6.49 -7.86 2.64
N TRP A 48 -5.90 -9.00 2.29
CA TRP A 48 -6.66 -10.23 2.05
C TRP A 48 -7.03 -10.87 3.39
N TYR A 49 -8.15 -10.43 3.96
CA TYR A 49 -8.84 -11.15 5.03
C TYR A 49 -9.77 -12.18 4.39
N GLN A 50 -9.23 -13.37 4.12
CA GLN A 50 -10.03 -14.56 3.84
C GLN A 50 -9.59 -15.65 4.82
N ASP A 51 -10.47 -15.87 5.79
CA ASP A 51 -10.59 -17.02 6.69
C ASP A 51 -9.26 -17.74 7.03
N GLY A 52 -8.51 -17.19 7.98
CA GLY A 52 -7.47 -17.90 8.76
C GLY A 52 -6.12 -18.16 8.07
N GLU A 53 -6.09 -18.49 6.78
CA GLU A 53 -4.86 -18.95 6.11
C GLU A 53 -4.02 -17.80 5.53
N HIS A 54 -4.67 -16.71 5.09
CA HIS A 54 -3.99 -15.65 4.34
C HIS A 54 -3.44 -14.50 5.19
N LEU A 55 -3.81 -14.40 6.49
CA LEU A 55 -3.16 -13.50 7.45
C LEU A 55 -1.67 -13.84 7.60
N ILE A 56 -1.33 -15.12 7.51
CA ILE A 56 0.04 -15.62 7.57
C ILE A 56 0.83 -15.17 6.32
N VAL A 57 0.24 -15.28 5.12
CA VAL A 57 0.85 -14.81 3.87
C VAL A 57 1.01 -13.28 3.85
N GLY A 58 0.00 -12.54 4.30
CA GLY A 58 0.07 -11.09 4.45
C GLY A 58 1.15 -10.65 5.45
N LEU A 59 1.27 -11.34 6.59
CA LEU A 59 2.29 -11.08 7.59
C LEU A 59 3.70 -11.40 7.06
N GLU A 60 3.85 -12.49 6.31
CA GLU A 60 5.13 -12.85 5.68
C GLU A 60 5.58 -11.77 4.69
N LEU A 61 4.68 -11.30 3.82
CA LEU A 61 4.97 -10.22 2.87
C LEU A 61 5.33 -8.89 3.58
N VAL A 62 4.64 -8.56 4.67
CA VAL A 62 4.96 -7.39 5.51
C VAL A 62 6.36 -7.53 6.12
N GLN A 63 6.68 -8.70 6.67
CA GLN A 63 8.00 -8.98 7.24
C GLN A 63 9.12 -8.92 6.18
N GLN A 64 8.88 -9.46 4.98
CA GLN A 64 9.83 -9.37 3.87
C GLN A 64 10.05 -7.93 3.42
N THR A 65 8.97 -7.14 3.35
CA THR A 65 9.02 -5.72 3.00
C THR A 65 9.79 -4.93 4.06
N MET A 66 9.54 -5.18 5.35
CA MET A 66 10.30 -4.57 6.46
C MET A 66 11.79 -4.93 6.41
N LYS A 67 12.14 -6.19 6.09
CA LYS A 67 13.55 -6.59 5.91
C LYS A 67 14.22 -5.83 4.78
N LYS A 68 13.54 -5.67 3.64
CA LYS A 68 14.04 -4.88 2.50
C LYS A 68 14.23 -3.41 2.88
N ILE A 69 13.26 -2.80 3.57
CA ILE A 69 13.36 -1.41 4.05
C ILE A 69 14.57 -1.24 4.99
N LYS A 70 14.76 -2.15 5.96
CA LYS A 70 15.93 -2.11 6.86
C LYS A 70 17.24 -2.18 6.08
N LYS A 71 17.33 -3.07 5.07
CA LYS A 71 18.53 -3.19 4.23
C LYS A 71 18.81 -1.90 3.45
N ILE A 72 17.78 -1.28 2.87
CA ILE A 72 17.90 0.01 2.18
C ILE A 72 18.42 1.08 3.15
N HIS A 73 17.88 1.13 4.37
CA HIS A 73 18.28 2.11 5.38
C HIS A 73 19.75 1.96 5.80
N VAL A 74 20.22 0.71 5.96
CA VAL A 74 21.63 0.41 6.25
C VAL A 74 22.53 0.82 5.08
N ASN A 75 22.18 0.46 3.85
CA ASN A 75 22.97 0.82 2.67
C ASN A 75 23.06 2.32 2.45
N LEU A 76 21.96 3.06 2.69
CA LEU A 76 21.95 4.52 2.64
C LEU A 76 22.88 5.14 3.67
N ARG A 77 22.92 4.58 4.90
CA ARG A 77 23.83 5.05 5.95
C ARG A 77 25.30 4.78 5.63
N ILE A 78 25.60 3.63 5.00
CA ILE A 78 26.95 3.29 4.54
C ILE A 78 27.40 4.18 3.38
N GLY A 79 26.52 4.46 2.41
CA GLY A 79 26.84 5.33 1.27
C GLY A 79 26.95 6.82 1.60
N GLN A 80 26.58 7.23 2.82
CA GLN A 80 26.75 8.59 3.34
C GLN A 80 27.99 8.75 4.22
N SER A 81 28.81 7.70 4.39
CA SER A 81 30.14 7.73 5.04
C SER A 81 31.23 7.78 3.99
#